data_AF-A0A9C7TFG8-F1
#
_entry.id   AF-A0A9C7TFG8-F1
#
_cell.length_a   1.000
_cell.length_b   1.000
_cell.length_c   1.000
_cell.angle_alpha   90.00
_cell.angle_beta   90.00
_cell.angle_gamma   90.00
#
_symmetry.space_group_name_H-M   'P 1'
#
loop_
_entity.id
_entity.type
_entity.pdbx_description
1 polymer ?
#
loop_
_entity_poly.entity_id
_entity_poly.type
_entity_poly.pdbx_seq_one_letter_code
_entity_poly.pdbx_strand_id
1 'polypeptide(L)'
;MPDTILVVDDDVFNVELLEEMLSLEGYEVDKAYDGFQALRKVSESPPDLVLLDVMMPGMDGFEVCRRIKEDLTGRFIPVVLVTALRGTENYIRGLEMGADDFISKPVDRGELLARVRSLLRVKHLYDELESKNEELLRLEHHRRELTQMIVHDLKNPLTIIMGNLQLILMTRKDLDQEVREILERAYDGGQALLRMINTLLDIDRMEEGTLELRKERLDLAELITEVVDDFQGPARSQGVELGYEVPEGLPEVEVDRDLIRRVLENLLSNALQHTPSGGRISVAASQEDGTLKVSVSDTGEGIPEEYHEKIFEKFQQVEVRRHRVRTGRGLGLAFCRLAVEAHGGRIWVESEPGRGSKFSFTLPLYGPTSS
;
A
#
# COMPACT_ATOMS: atom_id res chain seq x y z
N MET A 1 11.22 32.64 -10.06
CA MET A 1 10.53 33.90 -10.41
C MET A 1 10.34 34.67 -9.12
N PRO A 2 10.17 36.01 -9.14
CA PRO A 2 9.79 36.74 -7.93
C PRO A 2 8.42 36.27 -7.45
N ASP A 3 8.21 36.24 -6.13
CA ASP A 3 6.91 35.90 -5.54
C ASP A 3 5.90 37.02 -5.86
N THR A 4 4.69 36.63 -6.27
CA THR A 4 3.61 37.57 -6.62
C THR A 4 2.68 37.77 -5.42
N ILE A 5 2.49 39.01 -5.00
CA ILE A 5 1.63 39.38 -3.86
C ILE A 5 0.46 40.20 -4.36
N LEU A 6 -0.77 39.73 -4.11
CA LEU A 6 -1.98 40.49 -4.40
C LEU A 6 -2.31 41.40 -3.23
N VAL A 7 -2.30 42.71 -3.46
CA VAL A 7 -2.74 43.73 -2.50
C VAL A 7 -4.16 44.17 -2.83
N VAL A 8 -5.05 44.11 -1.85
CA VAL A 8 -6.48 44.42 -1.98
C VAL A 8 -6.87 45.46 -0.94
N ASP A 9 -7.24 46.65 -1.38
CA ASP A 9 -7.75 47.74 -0.53
C ASP A 9 -8.57 48.71 -1.40
N ASP A 10 -9.71 49.22 -0.91
CA ASP A 10 -10.55 50.15 -1.68
C ASP A 10 -9.96 51.57 -1.73
N ASP A 11 -9.03 51.89 -0.83
CA ASP A 11 -8.26 53.11 -0.85
C ASP A 11 -6.96 52.94 -1.66
N VAL A 12 -6.91 53.63 -2.81
CA VAL A 12 -5.76 53.65 -3.72
C VAL A 12 -4.45 54.00 -3.00
N PHE A 13 -4.49 54.90 -2.01
CA PHE A 13 -3.29 55.30 -1.27
C PHE A 13 -2.70 54.14 -0.46
N ASN A 14 -3.55 53.31 0.16
CA ASN A 14 -3.09 52.14 0.90
C ASN A 14 -2.45 51.09 -0.02
N VAL A 15 -3.05 50.88 -1.20
CA VAL A 15 -2.50 49.96 -2.22
C VAL A 15 -1.12 50.43 -2.69
N GLU A 16 -0.97 51.72 -3.03
CA GLU A 16 0.31 52.29 -3.47
C GLU A 16 1.39 52.24 -2.38
N LEU A 17 1.03 52.50 -1.12
CA LEU A 17 1.95 52.40 0.02
C LEU A 17 2.47 50.96 0.21
N LEU A 18 1.56 49.98 0.19
CA LEU A 18 1.92 48.56 0.34
C LEU A 18 2.74 48.08 -0.84
N GLU A 19 2.40 48.48 -2.06
CA GLU A 19 3.18 48.20 -3.26
C GLU A 19 4.62 48.72 -3.13
N GLU A 20 4.80 49.98 -2.72
CA GLU A 20 6.14 50.56 -2.54
C GLU A 20 6.97 49.75 -1.53
N MET A 21 6.37 49.41 -0.38
CA MET A 21 7.04 48.62 0.67
C MET A 21 7.49 47.24 0.19
N LEU A 22 6.67 46.56 -0.61
CA LEU A 22 6.92 45.20 -1.10
C LEU A 22 7.86 45.18 -2.31
N SER A 23 7.68 46.12 -3.25
CA SER A 23 8.49 46.19 -4.47
C SER A 23 9.96 46.48 -4.16
N LEU A 24 10.24 47.23 -3.08
CA LEU A 24 11.61 47.48 -2.60
C LEU A 24 12.34 46.19 -2.15
N GLU A 25 11.60 45.15 -1.77
CA GLU A 25 12.16 43.83 -1.41
C GLU A 25 12.18 42.85 -2.60
N GLY A 26 11.76 43.29 -3.79
CA GLY A 26 11.80 42.50 -5.02
C GLY A 26 10.58 41.60 -5.27
N TYR A 27 9.48 41.81 -4.54
CA TYR A 27 8.20 41.14 -4.81
C TYR A 27 7.51 41.76 -6.03
N GLU A 28 6.80 40.93 -6.79
CA GLU A 28 5.88 41.40 -7.82
C GLU A 28 4.53 41.70 -7.16
N VAL A 29 3.97 42.89 -7.39
CA VAL A 29 2.75 43.31 -6.70
C VAL A 29 1.61 43.44 -7.69
N ASP A 30 0.58 42.65 -7.43
CA ASP A 30 -0.68 42.69 -8.14
C ASP A 30 -1.71 43.48 -7.32
N LYS A 31 -2.56 44.27 -7.98
CA LYS A 31 -3.48 45.21 -7.29
C LYS A 31 -4.94 44.88 -7.52
N ALA A 32 -5.77 44.98 -6.49
CA ALA A 32 -7.22 44.99 -6.60
C ALA A 32 -7.81 46.07 -5.67
N TYR A 33 -8.93 46.64 -6.08
CA TYR A 33 -9.57 47.75 -5.35
C TYR A 33 -10.95 47.40 -4.77
N ASP A 34 -11.35 46.14 -4.91
CA ASP A 34 -12.57 45.60 -4.32
C ASP A 34 -12.48 44.06 -4.26
N GLY A 35 -13.37 43.45 -3.47
CA GLY A 35 -13.39 42.00 -3.29
C GLY A 35 -13.70 41.21 -4.57
N PHE A 36 -14.47 41.76 -5.51
CA PHE A 36 -14.78 41.07 -6.78
C PHE A 36 -13.57 41.02 -7.70
N GLN A 37 -12.80 42.11 -7.79
CA GLN A 37 -11.53 42.17 -8.50
C GLN A 37 -10.52 41.20 -7.89
N ALA A 38 -10.44 41.13 -6.56
CA ALA A 38 -9.54 40.21 -5.87
C ALA A 38 -9.82 38.75 -6.24
N LEU A 39 -11.08 38.31 -6.12
CA LEU A 39 -11.47 36.94 -6.46
C LEU A 39 -11.24 36.61 -7.94
N ARG A 40 -11.55 37.55 -8.85
CA ARG A 40 -11.25 37.37 -10.28
C ARG A 40 -9.76 37.16 -10.51
N LYS A 41 -8.92 38.00 -9.91
CA LYS A 41 -7.45 37.89 -10.05
C LYS A 41 -6.92 36.59 -9.49
N VAL A 42 -7.35 36.18 -8.29
CA VAL A 42 -6.95 34.89 -7.69
C VAL A 42 -7.32 33.72 -8.59
N SER A 43 -8.47 33.78 -9.27
CA SER A 43 -8.89 32.73 -10.21
C SER A 43 -8.12 32.74 -11.55
N GLU A 44 -7.80 33.92 -12.09
CA GLU A 44 -7.12 34.07 -13.39
C GLU A 44 -5.62 33.81 -13.30
N SER A 45 -4.97 34.36 -12.27
CA SER A 45 -3.54 34.27 -12.01
C SER A 45 -3.30 34.20 -10.50
N PRO A 46 -3.28 32.99 -9.91
CA PRO A 46 -3.16 32.82 -8.47
C PRO A 46 -1.87 33.44 -7.92
N PRO A 47 -1.94 34.35 -6.93
CA PRO A 47 -0.76 34.92 -6.29
C PRO A 47 -0.16 33.95 -5.26
N ASP A 48 1.08 34.23 -4.83
CA ASP A 48 1.77 33.50 -3.78
C ASP A 48 1.35 33.94 -2.37
N LEU A 49 0.78 35.15 -2.23
CA LEU A 49 0.21 35.69 -1.00
C LEU A 49 -0.84 36.78 -1.30
N VAL A 50 -1.85 36.91 -0.44
CA VAL A 50 -2.84 37.99 -0.50
C VAL A 50 -2.76 38.87 0.75
N LEU A 51 -2.58 40.18 0.56
CA LEU A 51 -2.78 41.21 1.58
C LEU A 51 -4.16 41.83 1.34
N LEU A 52 -5.05 41.72 2.33
CA LEU A 52 -6.47 41.98 2.13
C LEU A 52 -7.01 42.92 3.19
N ASP A 53 -7.47 44.10 2.79
CA ASP A 53 -8.18 44.98 3.69
C ASP A 53 -9.51 44.35 4.14
N VAL A 54 -9.82 44.52 5.42
CA VAL A 54 -11.05 43.99 6.00
C VAL A 54 -12.26 44.85 5.67
N MET A 55 -12.12 46.18 5.59
CA MET A 55 -13.21 47.14 5.54
C MET A 55 -13.40 47.73 4.13
N MET A 56 -13.86 46.90 3.20
CA MET A 56 -14.16 47.33 1.83
C MET A 56 -15.68 47.42 1.57
N PRO A 57 -16.14 48.32 0.68
CA PRO A 57 -17.54 48.41 0.29
C PRO A 57 -18.00 47.21 -0.55
N GLY A 58 -19.25 46.78 -0.33
CA GLY A 58 -19.89 45.71 -1.09
C GLY A 58 -19.55 44.31 -0.58
N MET A 59 -18.28 43.90 -0.66
CA MET A 59 -17.79 42.62 -0.14
C MET A 59 -16.61 42.87 0.81
N ASP A 60 -16.76 42.49 2.08
CA ASP A 60 -15.73 42.67 3.09
C ASP A 60 -14.58 41.66 2.94
N GLY A 61 -13.43 41.95 3.55
CA GLY A 61 -12.25 41.09 3.46
C GLY A 61 -12.43 39.72 4.10
N PHE A 62 -13.35 39.57 5.06
CA PHE A 62 -13.65 38.25 5.64
C PHE A 62 -14.34 37.35 4.62
N GLU A 63 -15.33 37.87 3.90
CA GLU A 63 -16.04 37.14 2.85
C GLU A 63 -15.12 36.81 1.67
N VAL A 64 -14.22 37.71 1.27
CA VAL A 64 -13.20 37.43 0.25
C VAL A 64 -12.26 36.32 0.71
N CYS A 65 -11.73 36.39 1.94
CA CYS A 65 -10.85 35.36 2.51
C CYS A 65 -11.54 33.98 2.51
N ARG A 66 -12.78 33.92 3.01
CA ARG A 66 -13.57 32.69 3.05
C ARG A 66 -13.70 32.05 1.66
N ARG A 67 -14.03 32.85 0.64
CA ARG A 67 -14.16 32.36 -0.74
C ARG A 67 -12.84 31.87 -1.33
N ILE A 68 -11.73 32.57 -1.09
CA ILE A 68 -10.40 32.12 -1.51
C ILE A 68 -10.08 30.74 -0.91
N LYS A 69 -10.43 30.52 0.37
CA LYS A 69 -10.16 29.26 1.06
C LYS A 69 -11.11 28.12 0.67
N GLU A 70 -12.35 28.42 0.29
CA GLU A 70 -13.34 27.43 -0.16
C GLU A 70 -13.13 27.01 -1.63
N ASP A 71 -12.83 27.95 -2.53
CA ASP A 71 -12.78 27.71 -3.97
C ASP A 71 -11.48 27.03 -4.44
N LEU A 72 -10.39 27.15 -3.66
CA LEU A 72 -9.07 26.61 -4.03
C LEU A 72 -8.84 25.22 -3.43
N THR A 73 -9.60 24.24 -3.89
CA THR A 73 -9.34 22.84 -3.52
C THR A 73 -7.96 22.42 -4.08
N GLY A 74 -6.97 22.26 -3.19
CA GLY A 74 -5.62 21.79 -3.51
C GLY A 74 -4.54 22.86 -3.56
N ARG A 75 -4.88 24.16 -3.68
CA ARG A 75 -3.88 25.24 -3.74
C ARG A 75 -3.86 26.06 -2.46
N PHE A 76 -2.75 26.03 -1.73
CA PHE A 76 -2.55 26.85 -0.56
C PHE A 76 -2.16 28.28 -0.97
N ILE A 77 -2.97 29.29 -0.62
CA ILE A 77 -2.59 30.71 -0.75
C ILE A 77 -2.73 31.35 0.63
N PRO A 78 -1.63 31.88 1.23
CA PRO A 78 -1.71 32.59 2.49
C PRO A 78 -2.44 33.93 2.32
N VAL A 79 -3.40 34.20 3.22
CA VAL A 79 -4.17 35.45 3.27
C VAL A 79 -3.86 36.18 4.56
N VAL A 80 -3.36 37.40 4.44
CA VAL A 80 -3.05 38.30 5.55
C VAL A 80 -4.07 39.43 5.57
N LEU A 81 -4.86 39.51 6.64
CA LEU A 81 -5.85 40.57 6.79
C LEU A 81 -5.20 41.86 7.30
N VAL A 82 -5.36 42.95 6.57
CA VAL A 82 -4.94 44.28 6.98
C VAL A 82 -6.16 45.00 7.56
N THR A 83 -6.09 45.45 8.82
CA THR A 83 -7.28 45.96 9.52
C THR A 83 -7.02 47.10 10.47
N ALA A 84 -7.95 48.05 10.58
CA ALA A 84 -7.97 49.03 11.66
C ALA A 84 -8.74 48.54 12.90
N LEU A 85 -9.39 47.36 12.82
CA LEU A 85 -10.16 46.79 13.92
C LEU A 85 -9.23 46.40 15.07
N ARG A 86 -9.52 46.92 16.26
CA ARG A 86 -8.83 46.57 17.51
C ARG A 86 -9.68 45.58 18.31
N GLY A 87 -9.04 44.73 19.10
CA GLY A 87 -9.70 43.82 20.04
C GLY A 87 -9.68 42.35 19.62
N THR A 88 -9.58 41.47 20.63
CA THR A 88 -9.39 40.01 20.48
C THR A 88 -10.52 39.32 19.70
N GLU A 89 -11.75 39.82 19.77
CA GLU A 89 -12.92 39.23 19.07
C GLU A 89 -12.79 39.28 17.54
N ASN A 90 -12.25 40.38 16.99
CA ASN A 90 -12.06 40.52 15.54
C ASN A 90 -10.91 39.62 15.03
N TYR A 91 -9.90 39.38 15.86
CA TYR A 91 -8.82 38.43 15.56
C TYR A 91 -9.31 36.98 15.53
N ILE A 92 -10.14 36.60 16.50
CA ILE A 92 -10.76 35.27 16.56
C ILE A 92 -11.62 35.05 15.31
N ARG A 93 -12.46 36.02 14.96
CA ARG A 93 -13.31 35.94 13.75
C ARG A 93 -12.49 35.80 12.46
N GLY A 94 -11.34 36.47 12.35
CA GLY A 94 -10.48 36.34 11.17
C GLY A 94 -9.85 34.96 11.01
N LEU A 95 -9.39 34.37 12.12
CA LEU A 95 -8.85 33.02 12.13
C LEU A 95 -9.94 31.96 11.85
N GLU A 96 -11.15 32.15 12.38
CA GLU A 96 -12.30 31.29 12.08
C GLU A 96 -12.70 31.31 10.59
N MET A 97 -12.40 32.39 9.88
CA MET A 97 -12.66 32.56 8.43
C MET A 97 -11.50 32.06 7.56
N GLY A 98 -10.46 31.46 8.16
CA GLY A 98 -9.35 30.84 7.45
C GLY A 98 -8.19 31.77 7.08
N ALA A 99 -8.15 33.01 7.59
CA ALA A 99 -6.99 33.88 7.40
C ALA A 99 -5.76 33.31 8.12
N ASP A 100 -4.59 33.42 7.51
CA ASP A 100 -3.35 32.86 8.05
C ASP A 100 -2.64 33.82 9.00
N ASP A 101 -2.86 35.13 8.82
CA ASP A 101 -2.33 36.16 9.70
C ASP A 101 -3.07 37.50 9.57
N PHE A 102 -2.68 38.48 10.38
CA PHE A 102 -3.23 39.83 10.38
C PHE A 102 -2.15 40.90 10.60
N ILE A 103 -2.44 42.12 10.12
CA ILE A 103 -1.63 43.33 10.34
C ILE A 103 -2.56 44.48 10.72
N SER A 104 -2.23 45.17 11.81
CA SER A 104 -3.00 46.35 12.23
C SER A 104 -2.57 47.61 11.46
N LYS A 105 -3.52 48.46 11.06
CA LYS A 105 -3.26 49.80 10.53
C LYS A 105 -2.96 50.79 11.70
N PRO A 106 -2.00 51.72 11.56
CA PRO A 106 -1.13 51.95 10.39
C PRO A 106 -0.08 50.84 10.24
N VAL A 107 0.16 50.43 8.99
CA VAL A 107 1.06 49.31 8.67
C VAL A 107 2.52 49.70 8.93
N ASP A 108 3.19 48.95 9.80
CA ASP A 108 4.64 49.04 9.97
C ASP A 108 5.36 48.18 8.92
N ARG A 109 6.36 48.76 8.25
CA ARG A 109 7.12 48.06 7.20
C ARG A 109 7.85 46.82 7.74
N GLY A 110 8.44 46.92 8.94
CA GLY A 110 9.17 45.81 9.55
C GLY A 110 8.25 44.64 9.87
N GLU A 111 7.07 44.92 10.43
CA GLU A 111 6.03 43.93 10.70
C GLU A 111 5.51 43.27 9.41
N LEU A 112 5.13 44.08 8.41
CA LEU A 112 4.65 43.60 7.12
C LEU A 112 5.64 42.62 6.48
N LEU A 113 6.89 43.03 6.34
CA LEU A 113 7.92 42.22 5.68
C LEU A 113 8.30 40.98 6.48
N ALA A 114 8.21 41.02 7.82
CA ALA A 114 8.43 39.82 8.63
C ALA A 114 7.33 38.78 8.40
N ARG A 115 6.05 39.20 8.40
CA ARG A 115 4.91 38.31 8.19
C ARG A 115 4.84 37.76 6.77
N VAL A 116 5.01 38.62 5.77
CA VAL A 116 5.06 38.22 4.35
C VAL A 116 6.15 37.18 4.11
N ARG A 117 7.39 37.41 4.58
CA ARG A 117 8.49 36.43 4.44
C ARG A 117 8.18 35.11 5.13
N SER A 118 7.58 35.14 6.32
CA SER A 118 7.24 33.93 7.06
C SER A 118 6.20 33.09 6.32
N LEU A 119 5.15 33.73 5.78
CA LEU A 119 4.07 33.05 5.08
C LEU A 119 4.48 32.57 3.68
N LEU A 120 5.26 33.36 2.95
CA LEU A 120 5.84 32.91 1.68
C LEU A 120 6.74 31.69 1.87
N ARG A 121 7.50 31.62 2.97
CA ARG A 121 8.26 30.40 3.30
C ARG A 121 7.34 29.18 3.49
N VAL A 122 6.20 29.35 4.15
CA VAL A 122 5.22 28.27 4.32
C VAL A 122 4.60 27.89 2.97
N LYS A 123 4.24 28.88 2.13
CA LYS A 123 3.76 28.67 0.76
C LYS A 123 4.73 27.83 -0.07
N HIS A 124 6.01 28.21 -0.11
CA HIS A 124 7.05 27.48 -0.84
C HIS A 124 7.20 26.03 -0.38
N LEU A 125 7.08 25.78 0.93
CA LEU A 125 7.10 24.41 1.46
C LEU A 125 5.87 23.60 1.05
N TYR A 126 4.69 24.22 0.99
CA TYR A 126 3.48 23.57 0.49
C TYR A 126 3.59 23.23 -1.00
N ASP A 127 4.09 24.16 -1.82
CA ASP A 127 4.29 23.93 -3.26
C ASP A 127 5.33 22.83 -3.54
N GLU A 128 6.43 22.80 -2.77
CA GLU A 128 7.43 21.74 -2.86
C GLU A 128 6.83 20.38 -2.49
N LEU A 129 6.05 20.33 -1.41
CA LEU A 129 5.38 19.11 -0.98
C LEU A 129 4.38 18.60 -2.02
N GLU A 130 3.56 19.49 -2.58
CA GLU A 130 2.59 19.16 -3.63
C GLU A 130 3.31 18.64 -4.88
N SER A 131 4.36 19.33 -5.34
CA SER A 131 5.16 18.89 -6.49
C SER A 131 5.81 17.52 -6.25
N LYS A 132 6.34 17.28 -5.05
CA LYS A 132 6.91 15.99 -4.67
C LYS A 132 5.86 14.88 -4.62
N ASN A 133 4.66 15.18 -4.13
CA ASN A 133 3.57 14.23 -4.10
C ASN A 133 3.10 13.86 -5.51
N GLU A 134 2.98 14.83 -6.42
CA GLU A 134 2.70 14.56 -7.83
C GLU A 134 3.78 13.69 -8.49
N GLU A 135 5.06 13.99 -8.23
CA GLU A 135 6.20 13.21 -8.73
C GLU A 135 6.14 11.76 -8.22
N LEU A 136 5.87 11.56 -6.93
CA LEU A 136 5.71 10.24 -6.31
C LEU A 136 4.56 9.46 -6.94
N LEU A 137 3.39 10.08 -7.10
CA LEU A 137 2.22 9.44 -7.74
C LEU A 137 2.50 9.05 -9.19
N ARG A 138 3.21 9.91 -9.94
CA ARG A 138 3.65 9.56 -11.30
C ARG A 138 4.60 8.37 -11.28
N LEU A 139 5.61 8.37 -10.41
CA LEU A 139 6.57 7.25 -10.31
C LEU A 139 5.89 5.94 -9.91
N GLU A 140 4.96 5.99 -8.97
CA GLU A 140 4.18 4.84 -8.55
C GLU A 140 3.36 4.26 -9.71
N HIS A 141 2.67 5.12 -10.47
CA HIS A 141 1.92 4.71 -11.65
C HIS A 141 2.82 4.05 -12.70
N HIS A 142 3.97 4.65 -13.03
CA HIS A 142 4.93 4.07 -13.97
C HIS A 142 5.48 2.73 -13.48
N ARG A 143 5.77 2.59 -12.18
CA ARG A 143 6.20 1.32 -11.59
C ARG A 143 5.16 0.22 -11.82
N ARG A 144 3.87 0.52 -11.57
CA ARG A 144 2.77 -0.43 -11.77
C ARG A 144 2.63 -0.86 -13.22
N GLU A 145 2.65 0.08 -14.16
CA GLU A 145 2.55 -0.22 -15.59
C GLU A 145 3.71 -1.11 -16.07
N LEU A 146 4.93 -0.82 -15.63
CA LEU A 146 6.11 -1.63 -15.95
C LEU A 146 5.98 -3.06 -15.42
N THR A 147 5.58 -3.22 -14.16
CA THR A 147 5.39 -4.56 -13.57
C THR A 147 4.35 -5.37 -14.34
N GLN A 148 3.19 -4.77 -14.67
CA GLN A 148 2.14 -5.47 -15.43
C GLN A 148 2.61 -5.84 -16.85
N MET A 149 3.30 -4.93 -17.54
CA MET A 149 3.84 -5.17 -18.88
C MET A 149 4.88 -6.30 -18.88
N ILE A 150 5.86 -6.27 -17.97
CA ILE A 150 6.90 -7.30 -17.86
C ILE A 150 6.27 -8.67 -17.63
N VAL A 151 5.26 -8.74 -16.76
CA VAL A 151 4.59 -10.01 -16.48
C VAL A 151 3.88 -10.55 -17.72
N HIS A 152 3.15 -9.71 -18.46
CA HIS A 152 2.53 -10.12 -19.71
C HIS A 152 3.55 -10.61 -20.74
N ASP A 153 4.64 -9.86 -20.91
CA ASP A 153 5.68 -10.15 -21.89
C ASP A 153 6.53 -11.37 -21.53
N LEU A 154 6.61 -11.73 -20.25
CA LEU A 154 7.19 -13.01 -19.81
C LEU A 154 6.21 -14.18 -19.94
N LYS A 155 4.92 -13.96 -19.65
CA LYS A 155 3.88 -15.00 -19.71
C LYS A 155 3.67 -15.53 -21.12
N ASN A 156 3.70 -14.66 -22.12
CA ASN A 156 3.44 -15.03 -23.52
C ASN A 156 4.46 -16.02 -24.12
N PRO A 157 5.77 -15.73 -24.15
CA PRO A 157 6.75 -16.67 -24.68
C PRO A 157 6.78 -17.97 -23.87
N LEU A 158 6.58 -17.90 -22.56
CA LEU A 158 6.52 -19.07 -21.70
C LEU A 158 5.33 -19.98 -22.04
N THR A 159 4.15 -19.40 -22.25
CA THR A 159 2.94 -20.13 -22.63
C THR A 159 3.13 -20.84 -23.98
N ILE A 160 3.80 -20.19 -24.94
CA ILE A 160 4.12 -20.78 -26.25
C ILE A 160 5.10 -21.96 -26.08
N ILE A 161 6.21 -21.77 -25.34
CA ILE A 161 7.20 -22.82 -25.08
C ILE A 161 6.53 -24.03 -24.43
N MET A 162 5.74 -23.79 -23.38
CA MET A 162 5.03 -24.85 -22.68
C MET A 162 4.00 -25.56 -23.58
N GLY A 163 3.26 -24.82 -24.40
CA GLY A 163 2.31 -25.39 -25.36
C GLY A 163 2.99 -26.32 -26.37
N ASN A 164 4.16 -25.93 -26.88
CA ASN A 164 4.95 -26.76 -27.79
C ASN A 164 5.50 -28.02 -27.10
N LEU A 165 6.03 -27.90 -25.88
CA LEU A 165 6.50 -29.03 -25.08
C LEU A 165 5.36 -30.03 -24.82
N GLN A 166 4.20 -29.53 -24.41
CA GLN A 166 3.01 -30.34 -24.16
C GLN A 166 2.51 -31.03 -25.43
N LEU A 167 2.49 -30.33 -26.57
CA LEU A 167 2.12 -30.92 -27.85
C LEU A 167 3.05 -32.08 -28.25
N ILE A 168 4.36 -31.93 -28.07
CA ILE A 168 5.34 -33.00 -28.35
C ILE A 168 5.07 -34.21 -27.43
N LEU A 169 4.90 -33.97 -26.13
CA LEU A 169 4.62 -35.02 -25.14
C LEU A 169 3.32 -35.79 -25.45
N MET A 170 2.29 -35.11 -25.96
CA MET A 170 1.00 -35.73 -26.30
C MET A 170 1.00 -36.46 -27.65
N THR A 171 1.73 -35.96 -28.66
CA THR A 171 1.65 -36.46 -30.04
C THR A 171 2.73 -37.49 -30.39
N ARG A 172 3.93 -37.39 -29.80
CA ARG A 172 5.05 -38.29 -30.09
C ARG A 172 5.12 -39.42 -29.08
N LYS A 173 4.57 -40.58 -29.45
CA LYS A 173 4.59 -41.80 -28.63
C LYS A 173 5.91 -42.58 -28.72
N ASP A 174 6.71 -42.29 -29.74
CA ASP A 174 8.00 -42.91 -30.08
C ASP A 174 9.20 -42.17 -29.49
N LEU A 175 8.99 -41.28 -28.52
CA LEU A 175 10.07 -40.60 -27.82
C LEU A 175 10.87 -41.59 -26.98
N ASP A 176 12.20 -41.48 -27.04
CA ASP A 176 13.07 -42.14 -26.09
C ASP A 176 12.76 -41.67 -24.66
N GLN A 177 12.92 -42.58 -23.70
CA GLN A 177 12.55 -42.33 -22.30
C GLN A 177 13.34 -41.15 -21.71
N GLU A 178 14.63 -41.05 -22.04
CA GLU A 178 15.48 -39.95 -21.58
C GLU A 178 15.02 -38.60 -22.15
N VAL A 179 14.61 -38.56 -23.42
CA VAL A 179 14.08 -37.36 -24.07
C VAL A 179 12.73 -36.95 -23.45
N ARG A 180 11.85 -37.91 -23.17
CA ARG A 180 10.57 -37.64 -22.50
C ARG A 180 10.78 -37.00 -21.13
N GLU A 181 11.67 -37.55 -20.32
CA GLU A 181 11.98 -37.00 -18.99
C GLU A 181 12.58 -35.59 -19.04
N ILE A 182 13.35 -35.27 -20.08
CA ILE A 182 13.87 -33.90 -20.28
C ILE A 182 12.74 -32.93 -20.62
N LEU A 183 11.82 -33.34 -21.50
CA LEU A 183 10.68 -32.51 -21.90
C LEU A 183 9.70 -32.28 -20.75
N GLU A 184 9.42 -33.30 -19.95
CA GLU A 184 8.60 -33.19 -18.72
C GLU A 184 9.23 -32.22 -17.73
N ARG A 185 10.53 -32.37 -17.44
CA ARG A 185 11.26 -31.44 -16.57
C ARG A 185 11.24 -29.99 -17.08
N ALA A 186 11.38 -29.80 -18.40
CA ALA A 186 11.30 -28.47 -19.01
C ALA A 186 9.90 -27.86 -18.89
N TYR A 187 8.85 -28.66 -19.11
CA TYR A 187 7.46 -28.24 -18.97
C TYR A 187 7.12 -27.86 -17.52
N ASP A 188 7.52 -28.69 -16.56
CA ASP A 188 7.32 -28.46 -15.13
C ASP A 188 8.08 -27.21 -14.66
N GLY A 189 9.30 -27.01 -15.15
CA GLY A 189 10.08 -25.79 -14.92
C GLY A 189 9.36 -24.53 -15.43
N GLY A 190 8.75 -24.61 -16.62
CA GLY A 190 7.95 -23.53 -17.20
C GLY A 190 6.71 -23.23 -16.37
N GLN A 191 5.95 -24.25 -15.98
CA GLN A 191 4.80 -24.09 -15.09
C GLN A 191 5.19 -23.44 -13.75
N ALA A 192 6.31 -23.86 -13.17
CA ALA A 192 6.80 -23.29 -11.92
C ALA A 192 7.18 -21.81 -12.09
N LEU A 193 7.71 -21.40 -13.25
CA LEU A 193 7.99 -19.99 -13.55
C LEU A 193 6.69 -19.18 -13.68
N LEU A 194 5.68 -19.71 -14.36
CA LEU A 194 4.38 -19.05 -14.47
C LEU A 194 3.69 -18.87 -13.11
N ARG A 195 3.73 -19.90 -12.25
CA ARG A 195 3.22 -19.81 -10.88
C ARG A 195 3.92 -18.72 -10.09
N MET A 196 5.24 -18.61 -10.20
CA MET A 196 6.01 -17.56 -9.52
C MET A 196 5.64 -16.15 -10.00
N ILE A 197 5.48 -15.97 -11.31
CA ILE A 197 5.05 -14.70 -11.89
C ILE A 197 3.70 -14.27 -11.30
N ASN A 198 2.72 -15.20 -11.28
CA ASN A 198 1.40 -14.91 -10.73
C ASN A 198 1.47 -14.63 -9.22
N THR A 199 2.23 -15.41 -8.45
CA THR A 199 2.42 -15.15 -7.01
C THR A 199 3.04 -13.78 -6.75
N LEU A 200 3.98 -13.32 -7.57
CA LEU A 200 4.57 -11.98 -7.44
C LEU A 200 3.52 -10.89 -7.70
N LEU A 201 2.70 -11.04 -8.73
CA LEU A 201 1.58 -10.12 -8.98
C LEU A 201 0.56 -10.08 -7.84
N ASP A 202 0.22 -11.24 -7.27
CA ASP A 202 -0.72 -11.30 -6.16
C ASP A 202 -0.16 -10.59 -4.94
N ILE A 203 1.11 -10.81 -4.63
CA ILE A 203 1.82 -10.12 -3.55
C ILE A 203 1.81 -8.60 -3.78
N ASP A 204 2.13 -8.13 -4.98
CA ASP A 204 2.15 -6.69 -5.29
C ASP A 204 0.75 -6.08 -5.14
N ARG A 205 -0.31 -6.78 -5.58
CA ARG A 205 -1.71 -6.32 -5.41
C ARG A 205 -2.15 -6.30 -3.95
N MET A 206 -1.69 -7.26 -3.14
CA MET A 206 -1.96 -7.30 -1.70
C MET A 206 -1.31 -6.13 -0.97
N GLU A 207 -0.03 -5.85 -1.24
CA GLU A 207 0.70 -4.74 -0.62
C GLU A 207 0.12 -3.37 -0.99
N GLU A 208 -0.36 -3.22 -2.22
CA GLU A 208 -1.01 -1.98 -2.68
C GLU A 208 -2.47 -1.86 -2.20
N GLY A 209 -3.02 -2.89 -1.52
CA GLY A 209 -4.42 -2.92 -1.10
C GLY A 209 -5.43 -2.96 -2.26
N THR A 210 -4.98 -3.31 -3.47
CA THR A 210 -5.82 -3.36 -4.69
C THR A 210 -6.38 -4.76 -4.96
N LEU A 211 -6.04 -5.74 -4.14
CA LEU A 211 -6.61 -7.09 -4.23
C LEU A 211 -8.05 -7.11 -3.70
N GLU A 212 -9.01 -7.21 -4.61
CA GLU A 212 -10.41 -7.49 -4.25
C GLU A 212 -10.55 -8.96 -3.82
N LEU A 213 -10.80 -9.19 -2.53
CA LEU A 213 -11.06 -10.52 -1.98
C LEU A 213 -12.47 -10.98 -2.34
N ARG A 214 -12.58 -12.19 -2.90
CA ARG A 214 -13.87 -12.83 -3.19
C ARG A 214 -14.29 -13.64 -1.96
N LYS A 215 -14.67 -12.93 -0.91
CA LYS A 215 -15.05 -13.57 0.35
C LYS A 215 -16.36 -14.36 0.20
N GLU A 216 -16.31 -15.60 0.64
CA GLU A 216 -17.46 -16.49 0.76
C GLU A 216 -17.45 -17.18 2.13
N ARG A 217 -18.61 -17.71 2.53
CA ARG A 217 -18.68 -18.54 3.74
C ARG A 217 -18.07 -19.90 3.43
N LEU A 218 -17.07 -20.26 4.20
CA LEU A 218 -16.28 -21.45 3.98
C LEU A 218 -16.28 -22.34 5.23
N ASP A 219 -16.60 -23.61 5.03
CA ASP A 219 -16.24 -24.67 5.97
C ASP A 219 -14.75 -24.99 5.81
N LEU A 220 -13.96 -24.53 6.78
CA LEU A 220 -12.51 -24.72 6.72
C LEU A 220 -12.10 -26.19 6.94
N ALA A 221 -12.93 -26.98 7.62
CA ALA A 221 -12.66 -28.40 7.79
C ALA A 221 -12.71 -29.13 6.45
N GLU A 222 -13.74 -28.85 5.64
CA GLU A 222 -13.87 -29.39 4.29
C GLU A 222 -12.66 -29.03 3.43
N LEU A 223 -12.26 -27.75 3.40
CA LEU A 223 -11.11 -27.31 2.62
C LEU A 223 -9.81 -27.98 3.08
N ILE A 224 -9.57 -28.10 4.38
CA ILE A 224 -8.38 -28.77 4.91
C ILE A 224 -8.35 -30.23 4.47
N THR A 225 -9.47 -30.95 4.57
CA THR A 225 -9.56 -32.34 4.13
C THR A 225 -9.26 -32.47 2.63
N GLU A 226 -9.86 -31.62 1.78
CA GLU A 226 -9.58 -31.62 0.33
C GLU A 226 -8.08 -31.44 0.04
N VAL A 227 -7.43 -30.45 0.66
CA VAL A 227 -6.01 -30.15 0.42
C VAL A 227 -5.11 -31.25 0.97
N VAL A 228 -5.42 -31.82 2.14
CA VAL A 228 -4.62 -32.92 2.71
C VAL A 228 -4.71 -34.17 1.83
N ASP A 229 -5.89 -34.48 1.29
CA ASP A 229 -6.09 -35.61 0.38
C ASP A 229 -5.27 -35.46 -0.91
N ASP A 230 -5.20 -34.25 -1.48
CA ASP A 230 -4.36 -33.93 -2.64
C ASP A 230 -2.85 -34.20 -2.37
N PHE A 231 -2.42 -34.06 -1.11
CA PHE A 231 -1.02 -34.25 -0.68
C PHE A 231 -0.68 -35.67 -0.20
N GLN A 232 -1.67 -36.56 -0.02
CA GLN A 232 -1.43 -37.95 0.40
C GLN A 232 -0.52 -38.72 -0.58
N GLY A 233 -0.73 -38.54 -1.89
CA GLY A 233 0.10 -39.15 -2.93
C GLY A 233 1.56 -38.70 -2.87
N PRO A 234 1.84 -37.39 -2.97
CA PRO A 234 3.18 -36.83 -2.80
C PRO A 234 3.87 -37.27 -1.49
N ALA A 235 3.19 -37.17 -0.35
CA ALA A 235 3.72 -37.59 0.96
C ALA A 235 4.14 -39.07 0.96
N ARG A 236 3.26 -39.96 0.47
CA ARG A 236 3.55 -41.39 0.38
C ARG A 236 4.75 -41.69 -0.53
N SER A 237 4.90 -40.95 -1.63
CA SER A 237 6.02 -41.16 -2.56
C SER A 237 7.38 -40.76 -1.97
N GLN A 238 7.39 -39.81 -1.02
CA GLN A 238 8.58 -39.43 -0.25
C GLN A 238 8.76 -40.25 1.05
N GLY A 239 7.80 -41.12 1.37
CA GLY A 239 7.81 -41.93 2.59
C GLY A 239 7.54 -41.12 3.85
N VAL A 240 6.76 -40.03 3.75
CA VAL A 240 6.36 -39.17 4.87
C VAL A 240 4.93 -39.54 5.30
N GLU A 241 4.69 -39.64 6.60
CA GLU A 241 3.34 -39.85 7.17
C GLU A 241 2.59 -38.52 7.18
N LEU A 242 1.43 -38.43 6.51
CA LEU A 242 0.58 -37.23 6.49
C LEU A 242 -0.76 -37.53 7.17
N GLY A 243 -1.06 -36.81 8.25
CA GLY A 243 -2.32 -36.89 8.98
C GLY A 243 -2.97 -35.53 9.22
N TYR A 244 -4.19 -35.55 9.74
CA TYR A 244 -4.88 -34.34 10.17
C TYR A 244 -5.74 -34.58 11.41
N GLU A 245 -5.89 -33.54 12.22
CA GLU A 245 -6.70 -33.48 13.43
C GLU A 245 -7.64 -32.28 13.33
N VAL A 246 -8.81 -32.50 12.75
CA VAL A 246 -9.82 -31.46 12.51
C VAL A 246 -11.11 -31.86 13.22
N PRO A 247 -11.55 -31.12 14.26
CA PRO A 247 -12.81 -31.39 14.95
C PRO A 247 -14.03 -31.24 14.03
N GLU A 248 -15.04 -32.08 14.23
CA GLU A 248 -16.35 -31.87 13.61
C GLU A 248 -17.04 -30.60 14.16
N GLY A 249 -17.73 -29.86 13.31
CA GLY A 249 -18.55 -28.71 13.72
C GLY A 249 -17.77 -27.41 13.98
N LEU A 250 -16.62 -27.22 13.32
CA LEU A 250 -15.96 -25.92 13.31
C LEU A 250 -16.87 -24.84 12.71
N PRO A 251 -16.87 -23.61 13.25
CA PRO A 251 -17.66 -22.51 12.70
C PRO A 251 -17.15 -22.06 11.33
N GLU A 252 -18.07 -21.60 10.47
CA GLU A 252 -17.74 -21.02 9.17
C GLU A 252 -16.94 -19.70 9.31
N VAL A 253 -16.04 -19.47 8.36
CA VAL A 253 -15.27 -18.22 8.21
C VAL A 253 -15.65 -17.52 6.90
N GLU A 254 -15.53 -16.19 6.87
CA GLU A 254 -15.79 -15.40 5.65
C GLU A 254 -14.46 -15.01 4.98
N VAL A 255 -14.06 -15.83 4.00
CA VAL A 255 -12.73 -15.77 3.38
C VAL A 255 -12.78 -16.05 1.88
N ASP A 256 -11.72 -15.66 1.18
CA ASP A 256 -11.49 -16.07 -0.21
C ASP A 256 -10.93 -17.50 -0.23
N ARG A 257 -11.78 -18.46 -0.64
CA ARG A 257 -11.45 -19.89 -0.65
C ARG A 257 -10.19 -20.21 -1.46
N ASP A 258 -10.00 -19.56 -2.62
CA ASP A 258 -8.85 -19.82 -3.50
C ASP A 258 -7.55 -19.36 -2.85
N LEU A 259 -7.55 -18.22 -2.18
CA LEU A 259 -6.37 -17.72 -1.46
C LEU A 259 -6.04 -18.59 -0.25
N ILE A 260 -7.03 -18.96 0.56
CA ILE A 260 -6.79 -19.81 1.75
C ILE A 260 -6.35 -21.21 1.35
N ARG A 261 -6.91 -21.79 0.28
CA ARG A 261 -6.42 -23.04 -0.31
C ARG A 261 -4.94 -22.94 -0.65
N ARG A 262 -4.51 -21.86 -1.32
CA ARG A 262 -3.10 -21.63 -1.66
C ARG A 262 -2.21 -21.44 -0.43
N VAL A 263 -2.71 -20.85 0.65
CA VAL A 263 -1.98 -20.78 1.93
C VAL A 263 -1.69 -22.19 2.44
N LEU A 264 -2.71 -23.05 2.51
CA LEU A 264 -2.56 -24.44 2.96
C LEU A 264 -1.60 -25.23 2.07
N GLU A 265 -1.76 -25.15 0.75
CA GLU A 265 -0.88 -25.82 -0.22
C GLU A 265 0.58 -25.36 -0.09
N ASN A 266 0.83 -24.08 0.15
CA ASN A 266 2.20 -23.57 0.36
C ASN A 266 2.80 -24.09 1.67
N LEU A 267 2.03 -24.10 2.76
CA LEU A 267 2.51 -24.61 4.05
C LEU A 267 2.78 -26.11 4.00
N LEU A 268 1.90 -26.89 3.39
CA LEU A 268 2.08 -28.35 3.20
C LEU A 268 3.24 -28.67 2.26
N SER A 269 3.40 -27.92 1.18
CA SER A 269 4.53 -28.07 0.26
C SER A 269 5.86 -27.78 0.95
N ASN A 270 5.93 -26.75 1.81
CA ASN A 270 7.11 -26.47 2.62
C ASN A 270 7.37 -27.60 3.62
N ALA A 271 6.35 -28.05 4.36
CA ALA A 271 6.47 -29.15 5.30
C ALA A 271 7.01 -30.42 4.61
N LEU A 272 6.48 -30.75 3.43
CA LEU A 272 6.90 -31.91 2.64
C LEU A 272 8.35 -31.78 2.14
N GLN A 273 8.75 -30.59 1.68
CA GLN A 273 10.12 -30.34 1.22
C GLN A 273 11.17 -30.48 2.33
N HIS A 274 10.82 -30.17 3.58
CA HIS A 274 11.75 -30.15 4.71
C HIS A 274 11.66 -31.36 5.63
N THR A 275 10.68 -32.25 5.42
CA THR A 275 10.52 -33.48 6.19
C THR A 275 11.27 -34.63 5.51
N PRO A 276 12.24 -35.28 6.18
CA PRO A 276 12.93 -36.44 5.62
C PRO A 276 12.01 -37.66 5.53
N SER A 277 12.38 -38.64 4.72
CA SER A 277 11.68 -39.92 4.64
C SER A 277 11.60 -40.61 6.02
N GLY A 278 10.42 -41.11 6.38
CA GLY A 278 10.09 -41.63 7.70
C GLY A 278 9.64 -40.56 8.71
N GLY A 279 9.63 -39.29 8.34
CA GLY A 279 9.07 -38.20 9.14
C GLY A 279 7.54 -38.12 9.07
N ARG A 280 6.99 -37.14 9.79
CA ARG A 280 5.54 -36.92 9.90
C ARG A 280 5.18 -35.46 9.65
N ILE A 281 4.06 -35.25 8.97
CA ILE A 281 3.38 -33.98 8.80
C ILE A 281 1.96 -34.12 9.35
N SER A 282 1.48 -33.11 10.08
CA SER A 282 0.13 -33.07 10.64
C SER A 282 -0.51 -31.71 10.43
N VAL A 283 -1.76 -31.70 10.00
CA VAL A 283 -2.59 -30.48 9.92
C VAL A 283 -3.62 -30.50 11.04
N ALA A 284 -3.68 -29.46 11.86
CA ALA A 284 -4.68 -29.35 12.92
C ALA A 284 -5.47 -28.06 12.79
N ALA A 285 -6.75 -28.10 13.13
CA ALA A 285 -7.60 -26.92 13.21
C ALA A 285 -8.33 -26.85 14.55
N SER A 286 -8.47 -25.65 15.09
CA SER A 286 -9.11 -25.43 16.40
C SER A 286 -9.73 -24.03 16.46
N GLN A 287 -10.74 -23.85 17.30
CA GLN A 287 -11.29 -22.54 17.60
C GLN A 287 -10.60 -21.98 18.85
N GLU A 288 -10.03 -20.78 18.75
CA GLU A 288 -9.36 -20.05 19.85
C GLU A 288 -9.82 -18.58 19.82
N ASP A 289 -10.32 -18.06 20.95
CA ASP A 289 -10.56 -16.62 21.17
C ASP A 289 -11.32 -15.88 20.04
N GLY A 290 -12.41 -16.46 19.54
CA GLY A 290 -13.21 -15.83 18.47
C GLY A 290 -12.56 -15.87 17.08
N THR A 291 -11.50 -16.66 16.92
CA THR A 291 -10.83 -16.97 15.66
C THR A 291 -10.76 -18.47 15.44
N LEU A 292 -10.54 -18.87 14.19
CA LEU A 292 -10.23 -20.24 13.82
C LEU A 292 -8.75 -20.32 13.50
N LYS A 293 -8.03 -21.16 14.22
CA LYS A 293 -6.60 -21.39 14.07
C LYS A 293 -6.34 -22.68 13.33
N VAL A 294 -5.49 -22.61 12.32
CA VAL A 294 -4.98 -23.77 11.58
C VAL A 294 -3.47 -23.84 11.79
N SER A 295 -2.96 -25.06 11.98
CA SER A 295 -1.53 -25.31 12.08
C SER A 295 -1.08 -26.47 11.21
N VAL A 296 0.06 -26.32 10.55
CA VAL A 296 0.77 -27.37 9.82
C VAL A 296 2.08 -27.63 10.55
N SER A 297 2.23 -28.83 11.10
CA SER A 297 3.40 -29.25 11.87
C SER A 297 4.17 -30.33 11.13
N ASP A 298 5.49 -30.21 11.09
CA ASP A 298 6.42 -31.15 10.45
C ASP A 298 7.52 -31.59 11.41
N THR A 299 8.11 -32.76 11.17
CA THR A 299 9.27 -33.28 11.92
C THR A 299 10.58 -33.09 11.14
N GLY A 300 10.70 -31.99 10.40
CA GLY A 300 11.85 -31.67 9.56
C GLY A 300 13.07 -31.12 10.31
N GLU A 301 13.95 -30.44 9.57
CA GLU A 301 15.20 -29.89 10.10
C GLU A 301 15.01 -28.75 11.12
N GLY A 302 13.83 -28.14 11.15
CA GLY A 302 13.53 -26.96 11.98
C GLY A 302 14.24 -25.69 11.51
N ILE A 303 13.85 -24.56 12.09
CA ILE A 303 14.23 -23.21 11.68
C ILE A 303 14.85 -22.48 12.88
N PRO A 304 16.06 -21.92 12.77
CA PRO A 304 16.65 -21.11 13.83
C PRO A 304 15.80 -19.87 14.14
N GLU A 305 15.73 -19.50 15.42
CA GLU A 305 14.90 -18.39 15.94
C GLU A 305 15.14 -17.06 15.21
N GLU A 306 16.39 -16.77 14.83
CA GLU A 306 16.78 -15.56 14.10
C GLU A 306 16.13 -15.41 12.70
N TYR A 307 15.52 -16.48 12.19
CA TYR A 307 14.82 -16.50 10.91
C TYR A 307 13.29 -16.52 11.04
N HIS A 308 12.71 -16.71 12.24
CA HIS A 308 11.26 -16.90 12.41
C HIS A 308 10.42 -15.76 11.83
N GLU A 309 10.87 -14.51 11.96
CA GLU A 309 10.22 -13.37 11.30
C GLU A 309 10.63 -13.22 9.83
N LYS A 310 11.91 -13.45 9.53
CA LYS A 310 12.49 -13.21 8.20
C LYS A 310 11.96 -14.18 7.14
N ILE A 311 11.59 -15.41 7.49
CA ILE A 311 11.08 -16.38 6.51
C ILE A 311 9.78 -15.92 5.81
N PHE A 312 9.07 -14.95 6.38
CA PHE A 312 7.87 -14.36 5.78
C PHE A 312 8.19 -13.13 4.91
N GLU A 313 9.44 -12.67 4.84
CA GLU A 313 9.84 -11.59 3.93
C GLU A 313 10.08 -12.12 2.50
N LYS A 314 9.88 -11.27 1.50
CA LYS A 314 10.09 -11.65 0.09
C LYS A 314 11.55 -12.05 -0.15
N PHE A 315 11.74 -13.13 -0.90
CA PHE A 315 13.04 -13.66 -1.35
C PHE A 315 13.96 -14.17 -0.24
N GLN A 316 13.47 -14.30 1.00
CA GLN A 316 14.26 -14.92 2.07
C GLN A 316 14.33 -16.44 1.91
N GLN A 317 15.52 -16.99 2.10
CA GLN A 317 15.79 -18.43 2.12
C GLN A 317 16.70 -18.74 3.32
N VAL A 318 16.34 -19.75 4.09
CA VAL A 318 17.15 -20.21 5.22
C VAL A 318 18.05 -21.35 4.74
N GLU A 319 19.36 -21.08 4.60
CA GLU A 319 20.34 -22.15 4.31
C GLU A 319 20.75 -22.84 5.63
N VAL A 320 19.99 -23.86 6.05
CA VAL A 320 20.42 -24.72 7.16
C VAL A 320 21.44 -25.74 6.63
N ARG A 321 22.61 -25.80 7.28
CA ARG A 321 23.75 -26.63 6.83
C ARG A 321 23.43 -28.14 6.98
N ARG A 322 23.06 -28.81 5.89
CA ARG A 322 23.68 -30.09 5.44
C ARG A 322 23.14 -30.72 4.16
N HIS A 323 22.02 -30.28 3.56
CA HIS A 323 21.60 -30.76 2.24
C HIS A 323 21.40 -29.61 1.25
N ARG A 324 22.05 -29.76 0.09
CA ARG A 324 22.26 -28.74 -0.94
C ARG A 324 21.03 -28.58 -1.85
N VAL A 325 19.84 -28.67 -1.28
CA VAL A 325 18.58 -28.58 -2.00
C VAL A 325 17.99 -27.19 -1.73
N ARG A 326 18.25 -26.26 -2.66
CA ARG A 326 17.59 -24.95 -2.69
C ARG A 326 16.13 -25.15 -3.11
N THR A 327 15.26 -25.50 -2.19
CA THR A 327 13.83 -25.66 -2.46
C THR A 327 13.05 -24.59 -1.71
N GLY A 328 12.35 -23.75 -2.48
CA GLY A 328 11.64 -22.56 -2.02
C GLY A 328 12.18 -21.28 -2.64
N ARG A 329 11.36 -20.55 -3.39
CA ARG A 329 11.77 -19.29 -4.05
C ARG A 329 11.68 -18.06 -3.13
N GLY A 330 11.36 -18.25 -1.85
CA GLY A 330 11.21 -17.17 -0.85
C GLY A 330 9.96 -16.31 -1.03
N LEU A 331 8.98 -16.73 -1.85
CA LEU A 331 7.73 -15.99 -2.07
C LEU A 331 6.49 -16.67 -1.47
N GLY A 332 6.54 -17.98 -1.21
CA GLY A 332 5.38 -18.74 -0.72
C GLY A 332 4.93 -18.30 0.68
N LEU A 333 5.86 -18.18 1.63
CA LEU A 333 5.55 -17.74 2.99
C LEU A 333 5.18 -16.24 3.04
N ALA A 334 5.82 -15.40 2.23
CA ALA A 334 5.43 -14.00 2.08
C ALA A 334 3.99 -13.85 1.56
N PHE A 335 3.61 -14.64 0.55
CA PHE A 335 2.21 -14.75 0.11
C PHE A 335 1.31 -15.22 1.25
N CYS A 336 1.70 -16.23 2.02
CA CYS A 336 0.87 -16.72 3.13
C CYS A 336 0.58 -15.63 4.16
N ARG A 337 1.60 -14.83 4.51
CA ARG A 337 1.45 -13.70 5.43
C ARG A 337 0.48 -12.66 4.91
N LEU A 338 0.70 -12.16 3.69
CA LEU A 338 -0.17 -11.15 3.09
C LEU A 338 -1.60 -11.66 2.89
N ALA A 339 -1.77 -12.91 2.45
CA ALA A 339 -3.08 -13.51 2.26
C ALA A 339 -3.84 -13.63 3.59
N VAL A 340 -3.19 -14.09 4.66
CA VAL A 340 -3.81 -14.21 5.98
C VAL A 340 -4.12 -12.83 6.58
N GLU A 341 -3.19 -11.87 6.47
CA GLU A 341 -3.38 -10.49 6.95
C GLU A 341 -4.51 -9.78 6.20
N ALA A 342 -4.66 -9.99 4.89
CA ALA A 342 -5.78 -9.46 4.10
C ALA A 342 -7.15 -9.98 4.57
N HIS A 343 -7.18 -11.15 5.23
CA HIS A 343 -8.37 -11.71 5.86
C HIS A 343 -8.55 -11.27 7.32
N GLY A 344 -7.71 -10.38 7.86
CA GLY A 344 -7.75 -9.96 9.26
C GLY A 344 -7.17 -10.99 10.23
N GLY A 345 -6.41 -11.96 9.71
CA GLY A 345 -5.75 -12.99 10.48
C GLY A 345 -4.30 -12.65 10.84
N ARG A 346 -3.61 -13.61 11.46
CA ARG A 346 -2.16 -13.57 11.71
C ARG A 346 -1.54 -14.92 11.37
N ILE A 347 -0.31 -14.93 10.84
CA ILE A 347 0.50 -16.15 10.66
C ILE A 347 1.80 -16.05 11.48
N TRP A 348 2.30 -17.18 11.97
CA TRP A 348 3.57 -17.29 12.69
C TRP A 348 4.15 -18.70 12.60
N VAL A 349 5.37 -18.87 13.11
CA VAL A 349 6.05 -20.17 13.19
C VAL A 349 6.54 -20.43 14.61
N GLU A 350 6.45 -21.69 15.04
CA GLU A 350 7.08 -22.21 16.24
C GLU A 350 8.03 -23.34 15.78
N SER A 351 9.34 -23.17 15.93
CA SER A 351 10.30 -24.15 15.42
C SER A 351 11.58 -24.19 16.24
N GLU A 352 12.13 -25.38 16.39
CA GLU A 352 13.43 -25.62 17.01
C GLU A 352 14.31 -26.44 16.06
N PRO A 353 15.58 -26.04 15.83
CA PRO A 353 16.51 -26.80 14.99
C PRO A 353 16.61 -28.27 15.43
N GLY A 354 16.37 -29.18 14.48
CA GLY A 354 16.40 -30.64 14.66
C GLY A 354 15.14 -31.25 15.25
N ARG A 355 14.10 -30.46 15.55
CA ARG A 355 12.80 -30.96 16.07
C ARG A 355 11.63 -30.77 15.11
N GLY A 356 11.81 -29.96 14.06
CA GLY A 356 10.78 -29.64 13.08
C GLY A 356 10.17 -28.25 13.25
N SER A 357 9.10 -27.97 12.53
CA SER A 357 8.45 -26.66 12.51
C SER A 357 6.95 -26.78 12.63
N LYS A 358 6.31 -25.79 13.23
CA LYS A 358 4.86 -25.63 13.28
C LYS A 358 4.49 -24.25 12.79
N PHE A 359 3.94 -24.19 11.58
CA PHE A 359 3.37 -22.96 11.03
C PHE A 359 1.91 -22.87 11.43
N SER A 360 1.50 -21.74 12.01
CA SER A 360 0.12 -21.53 12.45
C SER A 360 -0.41 -20.22 11.89
N PHE A 361 -1.69 -20.20 11.52
CA PHE A 361 -2.39 -18.98 11.17
C PHE A 361 -3.79 -18.94 11.78
N THR A 362 -4.32 -17.74 11.99
CA THR A 362 -5.70 -17.50 12.43
C THR A 362 -6.54 -16.83 11.36
N LEU A 363 -7.85 -17.08 11.39
CA LEU A 363 -8.86 -16.40 10.59
C LEU A 363 -10.00 -15.94 11.52
N PRO A 364 -10.53 -14.72 11.37
CA PRO A 364 -11.65 -14.27 12.18
C PRO A 364 -12.92 -15.07 11.85
N LEU A 365 -13.71 -15.38 12.87
CA LEU A 365 -14.98 -16.07 12.70
C LEU A 365 -16.02 -15.15 12.06
N TYR A 366 -16.95 -15.76 11.34
CA TYR A 366 -18.14 -15.06 10.88
C TYR A 366 -19.06 -14.72 12.06
N GLY A 367 -19.24 -13.44 12.34
CA GLY A 367 -20.13 -12.95 13.39
C GLY A 367 -20.21 -11.42 13.40
N PRO A 368 -21.29 -10.80 13.91
CA PRO A 368 -21.40 -9.36 13.93
C PRO A 368 -20.23 -8.78 14.72
N THR A 369 -19.44 -7.94 14.05
CA THR A 369 -18.45 -7.07 14.68
C THR A 369 -19.15 -6.36 15.84
N SER A 370 -18.75 -6.71 17.06
CA SER A 370 -19.20 -5.98 18.24
C SER A 370 -18.71 -4.55 18.07
N SER A 371 -19.68 -3.63 18.03
CA SER A 371 -19.54 -2.22 17.68
C SER A 371 -18.68 -1.43 18.65
#